data_AF-A0A246FKA7-F1
#
_entry.id   AF-A0A246FKA7-F1
#
_cell.length_a   1.000
_cell.length_b   1.000
_cell.length_c   1.000
_cell.angle_alpha   90.00
_cell.angle_beta   90.00
_cell.angle_gamma   90.00
#
_symmetry.space_group_name_H-M   'P 1'
#
loop_
_entity.id
_entity.type
_entity.pdbx_description
1 polymer ?
#
loop_
_entity_poly.entity_id
_entity_poly.type
_entity_poly.pdbx_seq_one_letter_code
_entity_poly.pdbx_strand_id
1 'polypeptide(L)'
;MHRSTRLLPYLLLLMAYAVAKLAYAAAETNDVLGLLAPTNKLVELLLASTSQFVVGHGYVHPVLGIVIDKSCAGGNFGLLSGLLLSAAYLHGRGPRPAVALPLLLLLSYLLTLLVNAARIAGAVRLGQLLPPALTPAWLHEAQGALVYLFFLVAAYASLRWLLARRFSAW
;
A
#
# COMPACT_ATOMS: atom_id res chain seq x y z
N MET A 1 -27.47 13.62 22.62
CA MET A 1 -27.49 13.01 21.26
C MET A 1 -26.35 13.43 20.32
N HIS A 2 -25.44 14.36 20.66
CA HIS A 2 -24.41 14.86 19.71
C HIS A 2 -23.12 14.03 19.55
N ARG A 3 -22.86 13.06 20.44
CA ARG A 3 -21.59 12.29 20.43
C ARG A 3 -21.63 11.08 19.48
N SER A 4 -22.81 10.46 19.31
CA SER A 4 -22.99 9.25 18.50
C SER A 4 -22.79 9.49 16.99
N THR A 5 -23.26 10.63 16.47
CA THR A 5 -23.13 10.99 15.05
C THR A 5 -21.68 11.23 14.61
N ARG A 6 -20.78 11.57 15.54
CA ARG A 6 -19.35 11.75 15.25
C ARG A 6 -18.57 10.44 15.17
N LEU A 7 -19.05 9.38 15.84
CA LEU A 7 -18.39 8.07 15.87
C LEU A 7 -18.79 7.20 14.68
N LEU A 8 -20.02 7.34 14.19
CA LEU A 8 -20.56 6.58 13.08
C LEU A 8 -19.62 6.49 11.85
N PRO A 9 -19.07 7.61 11.30
CA PRO A 9 -18.20 7.50 10.13
C PRO A 9 -16.90 6.74 10.40
N TYR A 10 -16.35 6.82 11.62
CA TYR A 10 -15.16 6.04 11.99
C TYR A 10 -15.49 4.55 12.15
N LEU A 11 -16.66 4.22 12.71
CA LEU A 11 -17.11 2.83 12.83
C LEU A 11 -17.36 2.21 11.45
N LEU A 12 -18.01 2.94 10.54
CA LEU A 12 -18.20 2.48 9.16
C LEU A 12 -16.88 2.29 8.43
N LEU A 13 -15.93 3.21 8.60
CA LEU A 13 -14.59 3.11 8.01
C LEU A 13 -13.81 1.90 8.57
N LEU A 14 -13.85 1.68 9.89
CA LEU A 14 -13.22 0.53 10.53
C LEU A 14 -13.87 -0.79 10.11
N MET A 15 -15.20 -0.83 9.98
CA MET A 15 -15.93 -1.98 9.49
C MET A 15 -15.55 -2.30 8.04
N ALA A 16 -15.54 -1.29 7.16
CA ALA A 16 -15.12 -1.45 5.77
C ALA A 16 -13.67 -1.94 5.67
N TYR A 17 -12.76 -1.37 6.47
CA TYR A 17 -11.38 -1.86 6.57
C TYR A 17 -11.31 -3.31 7.03
N ALA A 18 -12.03 -3.69 8.08
CA ALA A 18 -12.02 -5.04 8.62
C ALA A 18 -12.53 -6.06 7.59
N VAL A 19 -13.64 -5.76 6.92
CA VAL A 19 -14.19 -6.61 5.84
C VAL A 19 -13.18 -6.74 4.70
N ALA A 20 -12.61 -5.64 4.22
CA ALA A 20 -11.62 -5.66 3.15
C ALA A 20 -10.34 -6.40 3.56
N LYS A 21 -9.91 -6.26 4.82
CA LYS A 21 -8.75 -6.95 5.38
C LYS A 21 -8.97 -8.45 5.48
N LEU A 22 -10.16 -8.89 5.90
CA LEU A 22 -10.53 -10.31 5.93
C LEU A 22 -10.65 -10.88 4.51
N ALA A 23 -11.28 -10.15 3.59
CA ALA A 23 -11.36 -10.54 2.19
C ALA A 23 -9.96 -10.70 1.56
N TYR A 24 -9.06 -9.73 1.79
CA TYR A 24 -7.68 -9.82 1.32
C TYR A 24 -6.90 -10.95 2.01
N ALA A 25 -7.18 -11.25 3.28
CA ALA A 25 -6.57 -12.38 3.96
C ALA A 25 -6.98 -13.72 3.32
N ALA A 26 -8.25 -13.86 2.92
CA ALA A 26 -8.78 -15.05 2.26
C ALA A 26 -8.44 -15.17 0.76
N ALA A 27 -8.15 -14.06 0.08
CA ALA A 27 -7.85 -14.01 -1.34
C ALA A 27 -6.62 -14.85 -1.73
N GLU A 28 -6.62 -15.45 -2.92
CA GLU A 28 -5.44 -16.08 -3.52
C GLU A 28 -4.65 -15.09 -4.39
N THR A 29 -3.49 -15.51 -4.90
CA THR A 29 -2.67 -14.70 -5.81
C THR A 29 -3.44 -14.26 -7.07
N ASN A 30 -4.34 -15.10 -7.57
CA ASN A 30 -5.17 -14.80 -8.74
C ASN A 30 -6.23 -13.72 -8.46
N ASP A 31 -6.71 -13.60 -7.21
CA ASP A 31 -7.75 -12.65 -6.83
C ASP A 31 -7.21 -11.22 -6.69
N VAL A 32 -5.89 -11.08 -6.50
CA VAL A 32 -5.22 -9.80 -6.28
C VAL A 32 -4.51 -9.27 -7.52
N LEU A 33 -4.82 -9.81 -8.70
CA LEU A 33 -4.24 -9.40 -9.98
C LEU A 33 -4.39 -7.90 -10.26
N GLY A 34 -5.47 -7.28 -9.79
CA GLY A 34 -5.67 -5.84 -9.91
C GLY A 34 -4.55 -5.02 -9.25
N LEU A 35 -3.95 -5.50 -8.15
CA LEU A 35 -2.77 -4.90 -7.53
C LEU A 35 -1.47 -5.46 -8.11
N LEU A 36 -1.44 -6.78 -8.34
CA LEU A 36 -0.24 -7.52 -8.67
C LEU A 36 0.27 -7.22 -10.08
N ALA A 37 -0.61 -7.20 -11.08
CA ALA A 37 -0.24 -6.96 -12.48
C ALA A 37 0.37 -5.57 -12.71
N PRO A 38 -0.25 -4.45 -12.27
CA PRO A 38 0.37 -3.13 -12.43
C PRO A 38 1.63 -2.97 -11.58
N THR A 39 1.69 -3.55 -10.38
CA THR A 39 2.93 -3.57 -9.59
C THR A 39 4.05 -4.26 -10.35
N ASN A 40 3.78 -5.45 -10.90
CA ASN A 40 4.75 -6.22 -11.67
C ASN A 40 5.25 -5.44 -12.89
N LYS A 41 4.37 -4.74 -13.61
CA LYS A 41 4.77 -3.89 -14.74
C LYS A 41 5.71 -2.77 -14.33
N LEU A 42 5.49 -2.16 -13.17
CA LEU A 42 6.42 -1.18 -12.62
C LEU A 42 7.77 -1.82 -12.25
N VAL A 43 7.78 -3.04 -11.71
CA VAL A 43 9.02 -3.76 -11.40
C VAL A 43 9.79 -4.13 -12.67
N GLU A 44 9.13 -4.65 -13.70
CA GLU A 44 9.71 -4.92 -15.02
C GLU A 44 10.38 -3.67 -15.59
N LEU A 45 9.72 -2.51 -15.47
CA LEU A 45 10.25 -1.22 -15.90
C LEU A 45 11.47 -0.78 -15.07
N LEU A 46 11.39 -0.85 -13.73
CA LEU A 46 12.45 -0.38 -12.82
C LEU A 46 13.70 -1.26 -12.83
N LEU A 47 13.54 -2.56 -13.10
CA LEU A 47 14.62 -3.54 -13.07
C LEU A 47 15.06 -3.99 -14.47
N ALA A 48 14.42 -3.47 -15.54
CA ALA A 48 14.63 -3.92 -16.91
C ALA A 48 14.56 -5.45 -17.04
N SER A 49 13.55 -6.05 -16.40
CA SER A 49 13.33 -7.49 -16.36
C SER A 49 12.05 -7.90 -17.07
N THR A 50 11.92 -9.18 -17.37
CA THR A 50 10.71 -9.78 -17.92
C THR A 50 10.16 -10.82 -16.96
N SER A 51 8.83 -10.93 -16.92
CA SER A 51 8.13 -11.89 -16.08
C SER A 51 7.17 -12.77 -16.87
N GLN A 52 6.86 -13.92 -16.30
CA GLN A 52 5.80 -14.82 -16.78
C GLN A 52 4.82 -15.07 -15.65
N PHE A 53 3.53 -14.93 -15.94
CA PHE A 53 2.50 -15.24 -14.95
C PHE A 53 2.26 -16.75 -14.91
N VAL A 54 2.41 -17.34 -13.73
CA VAL A 54 2.12 -18.74 -13.45
C VAL A 54 0.95 -18.81 -12.48
N VAL A 55 -0.13 -19.48 -12.90
CA VAL A 55 -1.36 -19.61 -12.11
C VAL A 55 -1.05 -20.22 -10.74
N GLY A 56 -1.56 -19.60 -9.68
CA GLY A 56 -1.33 -20.03 -8.29
C GLY A 56 0.02 -19.60 -7.69
N HIS A 57 1.03 -19.28 -8.52
CA HIS A 57 2.35 -18.86 -8.06
C HIS A 57 2.59 -17.34 -8.18
N GLY A 58 2.02 -16.67 -9.18
CA GLY A 58 2.24 -15.24 -9.44
C GLY A 58 3.18 -14.96 -10.60
N TYR A 59 3.84 -13.80 -10.60
CA TYR A 59 4.77 -13.40 -11.65
C TYR A 59 6.18 -13.88 -11.35
N VAL A 60 6.69 -14.81 -12.15
CA VAL A 60 8.06 -15.33 -12.04
C VAL A 60 8.99 -14.49 -12.90
N HIS A 61 10.09 -14.00 -12.32
CA HIS A 61 11.17 -13.29 -13.03
C HIS A 61 12.42 -14.19 -13.08
N PRO A 62 12.63 -14.97 -14.15
CA PRO A 62 13.69 -15.99 -14.19
C PRO A 62 15.10 -15.40 -14.04
N VAL A 63 15.34 -14.24 -14.66
CA VAL A 63 16.65 -13.56 -14.63
C VAL A 63 16.96 -13.01 -13.23
N LEU A 64 15.95 -12.54 -12.51
CA LEU A 64 16.11 -11.99 -11.16
C LEU A 64 16.05 -13.07 -10.07
N GLY A 65 15.57 -14.27 -10.40
CA GLY A 65 15.38 -15.36 -9.43
C GLY A 65 14.30 -15.07 -8.38
N ILE A 66 13.29 -14.26 -8.70
CA ILE A 66 12.21 -13.89 -7.77
C ILE A 66 10.83 -14.27 -8.29
N VAL A 67 9.89 -14.42 -7.36
CA VAL A 67 8.46 -14.57 -7.62
C VAL A 67 7.71 -13.44 -6.93
N ILE A 68 6.87 -12.73 -7.67
CA ILE A 68 5.99 -11.68 -7.16
C ILE A 68 4.59 -12.29 -7.02
N ASP A 69 4.22 -12.65 -5.79
CA ASP A 69 2.95 -13.27 -5.43
C ASP A 69 2.07 -12.34 -4.58
N LYS A 70 0.98 -12.87 -4.00
CA LYS A 70 0.08 -12.12 -3.10
C LYS A 70 0.81 -11.35 -1.99
N SER A 71 1.86 -11.92 -1.40
CA SER A 71 2.62 -11.29 -0.30
C SER A 71 3.29 -9.99 -0.77
N CYS A 72 3.61 -9.93 -2.06
CA CYS A 72 4.22 -8.80 -2.74
C CYS A 72 3.20 -7.92 -3.46
N ALA A 73 1.89 -8.05 -3.20
CA ALA A 73 0.87 -7.19 -3.82
C ALA A 73 0.69 -5.84 -3.09
N GLY A 74 1.25 -5.68 -1.88
CA GLY A 74 1.14 -4.45 -1.10
C GLY A 74 -0.27 -4.17 -0.53
N GLY A 75 -1.22 -5.13 -0.62
CA GLY A 75 -2.61 -4.89 -0.23
C GLY A 75 -2.78 -4.48 1.23
N ASN A 76 -1.97 -5.02 2.15
CA ASN A 76 -1.98 -4.59 3.54
C ASN A 76 -1.60 -3.12 3.73
N PHE A 77 -0.56 -2.66 3.02
CA PHE A 77 -0.15 -1.26 3.02
C PHE A 77 -1.27 -0.39 2.44
N GLY A 78 -1.87 -0.80 1.32
CA GLY A 78 -2.97 -0.04 0.69
C GLY A 78 -4.20 0.12 1.57
N LEU A 79 -4.62 -0.96 2.25
CA LEU A 79 -5.73 -0.92 3.19
C LEU A 79 -5.42 -0.01 4.39
N LEU A 80 -4.22 -0.13 4.96
CA LEU A 80 -3.81 0.69 6.10
C LEU A 80 -3.66 2.17 5.71
N SER A 81 -3.07 2.45 4.55
CA SER A 81 -2.94 3.79 4.00
C SER A 81 -4.32 4.41 3.72
N GLY A 82 -5.25 3.65 3.13
CA GLY A 82 -6.61 4.12 2.87
C GLY A 82 -7.36 4.46 4.17
N LEU A 83 -7.25 3.59 5.18
CA LEU A 83 -7.80 3.82 6.52
C LEU A 83 -7.21 5.09 7.16
N LEU A 84 -5.87 5.21 7.17
CA LEU A 84 -5.17 6.33 7.78
C LEU A 84 -5.54 7.67 7.12
N LEU A 85 -5.49 7.74 5.79
CA LEU A 85 -5.79 8.97 5.05
C LEU A 85 -7.26 9.37 5.23
N SER A 86 -8.18 8.41 5.16
CA SER A 86 -9.61 8.65 5.38
C SER A 86 -9.90 9.13 6.80
N ALA A 87 -9.32 8.48 7.81
CA ALA A 87 -9.49 8.87 9.21
C ALA A 87 -8.89 10.25 9.48
N ALA A 88 -7.70 10.56 8.94
CA ALA A 88 -7.07 11.87 9.06
C ALA A 88 -7.93 12.98 8.43
N TYR A 89 -8.52 12.72 7.26
CA TYR A 89 -9.41 13.66 6.58
C TYR A 89 -10.69 13.95 7.38
N LEU A 90 -11.34 12.89 7.90
CA LEU A 90 -12.53 13.01 8.75
C LEU A 90 -12.21 13.76 10.05
N HIS A 91 -11.05 13.51 10.64
CA HIS A 91 -10.60 14.20 11.86
C HIS A 91 -10.34 15.69 11.62
N GLY A 92 -9.70 16.02 10.49
CA GLY A 92 -9.45 17.40 10.07
C GLY A 92 -10.71 18.16 9.60
N ARG A 93 -11.89 17.54 9.63
CA ARG A 93 -13.17 18.09 9.16
C ARG A 93 -13.13 18.62 7.73
N GLY A 94 -12.45 17.90 6.84
CA GLY A 94 -12.42 18.29 5.43
C GLY A 94 -13.84 18.35 4.82
N PRO A 95 -14.11 19.30 3.91
CA PRO A 95 -15.42 19.50 3.31
C PRO A 95 -15.76 18.33 2.38
N ARG A 96 -17.05 18.08 2.14
CA ARG A 96 -17.53 17.11 1.14
C ARG A 96 -16.87 15.72 1.26
N PRO A 97 -16.99 15.04 2.42
CA PRO A 97 -16.36 13.73 2.64
C PRO A 97 -16.80 12.68 1.60
N ALA A 98 -18.03 12.77 1.07
CA ALA A 98 -18.53 11.90 0.03
C ALA A 98 -17.69 11.91 -1.27
N VAL A 99 -17.02 13.03 -1.57
CA VAL A 99 -16.12 13.16 -2.73
C VAL A 99 -14.67 12.85 -2.33
N ALA A 100 -14.25 13.32 -1.16
CA ALA A 100 -12.87 13.16 -0.72
C ALA A 100 -12.50 11.70 -0.40
N LEU A 101 -13.39 10.92 0.22
CA LEU A 101 -13.08 9.55 0.63
C LEU A 101 -12.77 8.63 -0.57
N PRO A 102 -13.58 8.60 -1.66
CA PRO A 102 -13.21 7.85 -2.86
C PRO A 102 -11.86 8.28 -3.47
N LEU A 103 -11.56 9.59 -3.49
CA LEU A 103 -10.29 10.09 -3.99
C LEU A 103 -9.10 9.67 -3.12
N LEU A 104 -9.27 9.62 -1.80
CA LEU A 104 -8.24 9.13 -0.88
C LEU A 104 -8.00 7.62 -1.01
N LEU A 105 -9.05 6.84 -1.31
CA LEU A 105 -8.89 5.41 -1.63
C LEU A 105 -8.19 5.20 -2.97
N LEU A 106 -8.50 6.03 -3.98
CA LEU A 106 -7.77 6.01 -5.25
C LEU A 106 -6.30 6.39 -5.03
N LEU A 107 -6.04 7.43 -4.22
CA LEU A 107 -4.69 7.82 -3.86
C LEU A 107 -3.95 6.70 -3.11
N SER A 108 -4.60 6.03 -2.16
CA SER A 108 -3.96 4.90 -1.44
C SER A 108 -3.67 3.73 -2.36
N TYR A 109 -4.53 3.46 -3.34
CA TYR A 109 -4.25 2.48 -4.40
C TYR A 109 -3.02 2.87 -5.22
N LEU A 110 -2.93 4.11 -5.72
CA LEU A 110 -1.76 4.59 -6.47
C LEU A 110 -0.47 4.54 -5.64
N LEU A 111 -0.54 4.98 -4.38
CA LEU A 111 0.58 4.88 -3.43
C LEU A 111 0.99 3.41 -3.23
N THR A 112 0.03 2.49 -3.16
CA THR A 112 0.32 1.06 -3.03
C THR A 112 1.17 0.57 -4.18
N LEU A 113 0.78 0.87 -5.43
CA LEU A 113 1.54 0.45 -6.61
C LEU A 113 2.97 0.99 -6.59
N LEU A 114 3.14 2.28 -6.33
CA LEU A 114 4.45 2.95 -6.36
C LEU A 114 5.36 2.48 -5.22
N VAL A 115 4.87 2.51 -3.99
CA VAL A 115 5.64 2.15 -2.79
C VAL A 115 6.02 0.68 -2.84
N ASN A 116 5.10 -0.18 -3.28
CA ASN A 116 5.35 -1.60 -3.34
C ASN A 116 6.30 -1.99 -4.48
N ALA A 117 6.21 -1.35 -5.64
CA ALA A 117 7.21 -1.52 -6.71
C ALA A 117 8.60 -1.07 -6.24
N ALA A 118 8.71 0.07 -5.55
CA ALA A 118 9.97 0.54 -4.97
C ALA A 118 10.49 -0.42 -3.89
N ARG A 119 9.61 -0.99 -3.06
CA ARG A 119 9.95 -1.98 -2.03
C ARG A 119 10.54 -3.25 -2.65
N ILE A 120 9.92 -3.79 -3.70
CA ILE A 120 10.41 -4.97 -4.42
C ILE A 120 11.74 -4.66 -5.12
N ALA A 121 11.80 -3.57 -5.89
CA ALA A 121 13.01 -3.18 -6.59
C ALA A 121 14.19 -2.95 -5.62
N GLY A 122 13.93 -2.27 -4.49
CA GLY A 122 14.92 -2.07 -3.44
C GLY A 122 15.42 -3.38 -2.84
N ALA A 123 14.53 -4.33 -2.56
CA ALA A 123 14.91 -5.65 -2.05
C ALA A 123 15.80 -6.43 -3.04
N VAL A 124 15.45 -6.41 -4.34
CA VAL A 124 16.26 -7.07 -5.38
C VAL A 124 17.64 -6.44 -5.49
N ARG A 125 17.72 -5.11 -5.55
CA ARG A 125 19.01 -4.39 -5.64
C ARG A 125 19.87 -4.63 -4.40
N LEU A 126 19.28 -4.64 -3.21
CA LEU A 126 19.99 -4.94 -1.98
C LEU A 126 20.55 -6.37 -1.99
N GLY A 127 19.77 -7.34 -2.48
CA GLY A 127 20.21 -8.73 -2.64
C GLY A 127 21.33 -8.91 -3.66
N GLN A 128 21.41 -8.06 -4.68
CA GLN A 128 22.51 -8.06 -5.66
C GLN A 128 23.80 -7.43 -5.13
N LEU A 129 23.69 -6.49 -4.17
CA LEU A 129 24.84 -5.78 -3.60
C LEU A 129 25.47 -6.50 -2.41
N LEU A 130 24.68 -7.28 -1.67
CA LEU A 130 25.14 -7.96 -0.48
C LEU A 130 25.48 -9.44 -0.75
N PRO A 131 26.54 -9.98 -0.12
CA PRO A 131 26.79 -11.42 -0.11
C PRO A 131 25.58 -12.19 0.46
N PRO A 132 25.29 -13.42 0.01
CA PRO A 132 24.18 -14.22 0.53
C PRO A 132 24.19 -14.43 2.05
N ALA A 133 25.38 -14.49 2.66
CA ALA A 133 25.57 -14.57 4.10
C ALA A 133 25.07 -13.32 4.87
N LEU A 134 24.93 -12.18 4.18
CA LEU A 134 24.45 -10.90 4.68
C LEU A 134 23.03 -10.56 4.21
N THR A 135 22.31 -11.48 3.55
CA THR A 135 20.91 -11.33 3.14
C THR A 135 19.96 -12.26 3.91
N PRO A 136 19.91 -12.19 5.26
CA PRO A 136 18.99 -12.99 6.05
C PRO A 136 17.54 -12.54 5.86
N ALA A 137 16.58 -13.44 6.11
CA ALA A 137 15.14 -13.17 5.96
C ALA A 137 14.69 -11.90 6.73
N TRP A 138 15.24 -11.67 7.92
CA TRP A 138 14.90 -10.48 8.72
C TRP A 138 15.27 -9.17 8.03
N LEU A 139 16.31 -9.13 7.18
CA LEU A 139 16.71 -7.92 6.46
C LEU A 139 15.65 -7.54 5.42
N HIS A 140 15.07 -8.54 4.74
CA HIS A 140 13.98 -8.35 3.80
C HIS A 140 12.70 -7.83 4.49
N GLU A 141 12.39 -8.37 5.66
CA GLU A 141 11.26 -7.90 6.49
C GLU A 141 11.48 -6.49 7.00
N ALA A 142 12.67 -6.20 7.56
CA ALA A 142 13.03 -4.89 8.06
C ALA A 142 13.01 -3.82 6.96
N GLN A 143 13.56 -4.13 5.78
CA GLN A 143 13.50 -3.24 4.62
C GLN A 143 12.05 -2.94 4.22
N GLY A 144 11.19 -3.97 4.15
CA GLY A 144 9.77 -3.79 3.84
C GLY A 144 9.06 -2.90 4.87
N ALA A 145 9.28 -3.18 6.17
CA ALA A 145 8.69 -2.41 7.27
C ALA A 145 9.15 -0.94 7.25
N LEU A 146 10.44 -0.68 7.06
CA LEU A 146 11.00 0.67 6.97
C LEU A 146 10.42 1.45 5.79
N VAL A 147 10.37 0.85 4.61
CA VAL A 147 9.80 1.49 3.41
C VAL A 147 8.32 1.81 3.64
N TYR A 148 7.52 0.85 4.10
CA TYR A 148 6.09 1.07 4.34
C TYR A 148 5.83 2.10 5.44
N LEU A 149 6.55 2.05 6.56
CA LEU A 149 6.39 3.03 7.64
C LEU A 149 6.75 4.44 7.16
N PHE A 150 7.87 4.59 6.45
CA PHE A 150 8.31 5.86 5.89
C PHE A 150 7.22 6.48 5.00
N PHE A 151 6.71 5.72 4.04
CA PHE A 151 5.69 6.22 3.11
C PHE A 151 4.33 6.46 3.78
N LEU A 152 3.98 5.65 4.80
CA LEU A 152 2.74 5.85 5.57
C LEU A 152 2.78 7.17 6.36
N VAL A 153 3.90 7.43 7.04
CA VAL A 153 4.13 8.68 7.78
C VAL A 153 4.18 9.87 6.82
N ALA A 154 4.90 9.74 5.70
CA ALA A 154 5.01 10.80 4.70
C ALA A 154 3.64 11.14 4.07
N ALA A 155 2.81 10.13 3.74
CA ALA A 155 1.47 10.35 3.20
C ALA A 155 0.56 11.05 4.22
N TYR A 156 0.58 10.61 5.48
CA TYR A 156 -0.18 11.26 6.56
C TYR A 156 0.26 12.71 6.79
N ALA A 157 1.57 12.95 6.90
CA ALA A 157 2.12 14.28 7.11
C ALA A 157 1.76 15.21 5.94
N SER A 158 1.87 14.72 4.70
CA SER A 158 1.52 15.47 3.49
C SER A 158 0.03 15.85 3.48
N LEU A 159 -0.86 14.89 3.75
CA LEU A 159 -2.30 15.18 3.81
C LEU A 159 -2.61 16.19 4.92
N ARG A 160 -2.05 16.00 6.12
CA ARG A 160 -2.27 16.93 7.23
C ARG A 160 -1.79 18.34 6.92
N TRP A 161 -0.62 18.46 6.29
CA TRP A 161 -0.08 19.76 5.88
C TRP A 161 -0.99 20.44 4.84
N LEU A 162 -1.50 19.68 3.86
CA LEU A 162 -2.46 20.20 2.87
C LEU A 162 -3.76 20.67 3.51
N LEU A 163 -4.30 19.90 4.47
CA LEU A 163 -5.51 20.27 5.20
C LEU A 163 -5.27 21.54 6.05
N ALA A 164 -4.15 21.62 6.78
CA ALA A 164 -3.83 22.80 7.59
C ALA A 164 -3.73 24.07 6.71
N ARG A 165 -3.05 24.00 5.56
CA ARG A 165 -2.95 25.13 4.64
C ARG A 165 -4.30 25.58 4.06
N ARG A 166 -5.23 24.65 3.83
CA ARG A 166 -6.54 24.96 3.25
C ARG A 166 -7.58 25.42 4.27
N PHE A 167 -7.45 25.06 5.55
CA PHE A 167 -8.44 25.36 6.59
C PHE A 167 -7.98 26.33 7.67
N SER A 168 -6.72 26.81 7.64
CA SER A 168 -6.23 27.91 8.48
C SER A 168 -6.45 29.31 7.86
N ALA A 169 -7.30 29.45 6.84
CA ALA A 169 -7.60 30.71 6.16
C ALA A 169 -9.00 31.29 6.49
N TRP A 170 -9.61 30.87 7.61
CA TRP A 170 -10.87 31.42 8.13
C TRP A 170 -10.75 31.64 9.63
#